data_AF-A0AAF0WHX4-F1
#
_entry.id   AF-A0AAF0WHX4-F1
#
_cell.length_a   1.000
_cell.length_b   1.000
_cell.length_c   1.000
_cell.angle_alpha   90.00
_cell.angle_beta   90.00
_cell.angle_gamma   90.00
#
_symmetry.space_group_name_H-M   'P 1'
#
loop_
_entity.id
_entity.type
_entity.pdbx_description
1 polymer ?
#
loop_
_entity_poly.entity_id
_entity_poly.type
_entity_poly.pdbx_seq_one_letter_code
_entity_poly.pdbx_strand_id
1 'polypeptide(L)'
;MLLDMKWPGSVFNTNRNSCYPTTGKPAADFVIAGVQPYYIDGSFPSNCTTKIPYNHSKIRDLISRMQKSWPSLSCPSNNGFSLWSLEWKQHGTCSESVLDQHTYFQYALNLKDKSRDWILSWGEMQF
;
A
#
# COMPACT_ATOMS: atom_id res chain seq x y z
N MET A 1 7.04 -4.10 -11.22
CA MET A 1 6.45 -3.50 -10.00
C MET A 1 7.27 -3.94 -8.81
N LEU A 2 7.59 -3.01 -7.92
CA LEU A 2 8.22 -3.26 -6.62
C LEU A 2 7.16 -3.03 -5.53
N LEU A 3 7.02 -3.99 -4.61
CA LEU A 3 6.17 -3.85 -3.43
C LEU A 3 7.04 -3.46 -2.24
N ASP A 4 6.73 -2.32 -1.63
CA ASP A 4 7.37 -1.87 -0.41
C ASP A 4 6.44 -2.13 0.77
N MET A 5 6.96 -2.77 1.82
CA MET A 5 6.23 -3.07 3.05
C MET A 5 6.96 -2.47 4.25
N LYS A 6 6.20 -2.11 5.28
CA LYS A 6 6.73 -1.57 6.54
C LYS A 6 6.11 -2.27 7.74
N TRP A 7 6.89 -2.37 8.80
CA TRP A 7 6.42 -2.85 10.10
C TRP A 7 5.86 -1.68 10.92
N PRO A 8 4.55 -1.66 11.27
CA PRO A 8 3.96 -0.56 12.03
C PRO A 8 4.72 -0.26 13.33
N GLY A 9 5.15 -1.29 14.08
CA GLY A 9 5.88 -1.10 15.33
C GLY A 9 7.16 -0.27 15.17
N SER A 10 7.90 -0.43 14.07
CA SER A 10 9.12 0.33 13.80
C SER A 10 8.81 1.79 13.45
N VAL A 11 7.69 2.03 12.76
CA VAL A 11 7.22 3.39 12.43
C VAL A 11 6.85 4.15 13.70
N PHE A 12 6.06 3.52 14.58
CA PHE A 12 5.66 4.14 15.85
C PHE A 12 6.82 4.38 16.81
N ASN A 13 7.89 3.56 16.75
CA ASN A 13 9.05 3.75 17.61
C ASN A 13 9.97 4.90 17.14
N THR A 14 10.04 5.14 15.83
CA THR A 14 10.97 6.11 15.24
C THR A 14 10.35 7.48 14.98
N ASN A 15 9.04 7.55 14.72
CA ASN A 15 8.35 8.79 14.37
C ASN A 15 7.34 9.20 15.46
N ARG A 16 7.66 10.29 16.17
CA ARG A 16 6.80 10.86 17.23
C ARG A 16 5.45 11.38 16.72
N ASN A 17 5.30 11.62 15.43
CA ASN A 17 4.06 12.09 14.80
C ASN A 17 3.30 10.97 14.05
N SER A 18 3.27 9.78 14.64
CA SER A 18 2.53 8.62 14.14
C SER A 18 1.17 8.49 14.83
N CYS A 19 0.12 8.27 14.06
CA CYS A 19 -1.23 8.08 14.56
C CYS A 19 -1.78 6.74 14.08
N TYR A 20 -2.60 6.10 14.91
CA TYR A 20 -3.39 4.97 14.43
C TYR A 20 -4.44 5.46 13.42
N PRO A 21 -4.81 4.64 12.41
CA PRO A 21 -5.95 4.90 11.55
C PRO A 21 -7.25 5.05 12.34
N THR A 22 -8.28 5.58 11.68
CA THR A 22 -9.64 5.63 12.26
C THR A 22 -10.23 4.25 12.56
N THR A 23 -9.68 3.18 11.97
CA THR A 23 -10.04 1.79 12.24
C THR A 23 -9.33 1.21 13.46
N GLY A 24 -8.51 1.99 14.17
CA GLY A 24 -7.78 1.58 15.36
C GLY A 24 -6.38 1.05 15.08
N LYS A 25 -5.75 0.47 16.11
CA LYS A 25 -4.38 -0.06 16.05
C LYS A 25 -4.27 -1.18 14.99
N PRO A 26 -3.34 -1.08 14.02
CA PRO A 26 -3.10 -2.15 13.05
C PRO A 26 -2.69 -3.47 13.74
N ALA A 27 -2.97 -4.60 13.07
CA ALA A 27 -2.45 -5.89 13.50
C ALA A 27 -0.91 -5.88 13.56
N ALA A 28 -0.34 -6.79 14.34
CA ALA A 28 1.11 -7.03 14.37
C ALA A 28 1.54 -7.81 13.11
N ASP A 29 1.40 -7.16 11.95
CA ASP A 29 1.72 -7.69 10.63
C ASP A 29 2.34 -6.57 9.78
N PHE A 30 3.06 -6.95 8.73
CA PHE A 30 3.54 -5.98 7.74
C PHE A 30 2.35 -5.33 7.03
N VAL A 31 2.47 -4.02 6.80
CA VAL A 31 1.54 -3.25 5.99
C VAL A 31 2.22 -2.72 4.74
N ILE A 32 1.45 -2.54 3.69
CA ILE A 32 1.93 -1.94 2.44
C ILE A 32 2.35 -0.50 2.73
N ALA A 33 3.57 -0.16 2.31
CA ALA A 33 4.06 1.20 2.27
C ALA A 33 3.72 1.84 0.92
N GLY A 34 4.00 1.13 -0.17
CA GLY A 34 3.79 1.56 -1.55
C GLY A 34 3.87 0.40 -2.52
N VAL A 35 3.41 0.60 -3.75
CA VAL A 35 3.77 -0.26 -4.89
C VAL A 35 4.12 0.66 -6.05
N GLN A 36 5.20 0.40 -6.76
CA GLN A 36 5.64 1.31 -7.82
C GLN A 36 6.19 0.55 -9.03
N PRO A 37 5.92 1.01 -10.26
CA PRO A 37 6.67 0.54 -11.42
C PRO A 37 8.16 0.81 -11.22
N TYR A 38 9.00 -0.10 -11.70
CA TYR A 38 10.45 0.07 -11.70
C TYR A 38 10.96 -0.31 -13.09
N TYR A 39 11.98 0.41 -13.56
CA TYR A 39 12.68 0.09 -14.79
C TYR A 39 13.92 -0.74 -14.50
N ILE A 40 14.38 -1.49 -15.50
CA ILE A 40 15.57 -2.35 -15.39
C ILE A 40 16.84 -1.53 -15.10
N ASP A 41 16.88 -0.26 -15.53
CA ASP A 41 17.98 0.67 -15.25
C ASP A 41 18.01 1.19 -13.79
N GLY A 42 17.07 0.74 -12.95
CA GLY A 42 16.96 1.12 -11.54
C GLY A 42 16.17 2.40 -11.29
N SER A 43 15.64 3.06 -12.33
CA SER A 43 14.81 4.25 -12.17
C SER A 43 13.33 3.91 -11.91
N PHE A 44 12.61 4.85 -11.29
CA PHE A 44 11.20 4.74 -10.98
C PHE A 44 10.42 5.87 -11.66
N PRO A 45 9.48 5.59 -12.57
CA PRO A 45 8.63 6.62 -13.12
C PRO A 45 7.68 7.17 -12.03
N SER A 46 7.36 8.47 -12.09
CA SER A 46 6.40 9.07 -11.16
C SER A 46 5.52 10.14 -11.82
N ASN A 47 4.32 10.34 -11.29
CA ASN A 47 3.34 11.36 -11.74
C ASN A 47 3.07 11.32 -13.25
N CYS A 48 2.95 10.12 -13.83
CA CYS A 48 2.95 9.95 -15.29
C CYS A 48 1.77 10.59 -16.02
N THR A 49 0.63 10.79 -15.34
CA THR A 49 -0.49 11.55 -15.90
C THR A 49 -1.36 12.17 -14.82
N THR A 50 -1.92 13.35 -15.09
CA THR A 50 -2.94 14.00 -14.26
C THR A 50 -4.37 13.79 -14.78
N LYS A 51 -4.51 13.16 -15.97
CA LYS A 51 -5.80 13.00 -16.65
C LYS A 51 -6.70 11.93 -16.00
N ILE A 52 -6.13 11.09 -15.14
CA ILE A 52 -6.80 9.93 -14.55
C ILE A 52 -6.74 10.07 -13.03
N PRO A 53 -7.54 10.98 -12.45
CA PRO A 53 -7.55 11.21 -11.01
C PRO A 53 -8.04 9.97 -10.27
N TYR A 54 -7.56 9.83 -9.03
CA TYR A 54 -8.04 8.80 -8.12
C TYR A 54 -9.56 8.92 -7.91
N ASN A 55 -10.26 7.79 -8.04
CA ASN A 55 -11.69 7.69 -7.79
C ASN A 55 -11.99 6.56 -6.79
N HIS A 56 -12.33 6.91 -5.56
CA HIS A 56 -12.61 5.94 -4.49
C HIS A 56 -13.76 4.97 -4.82
N SER A 57 -14.72 5.38 -5.66
CA SER A 57 -15.85 4.52 -6.04
C SER A 57 -15.40 3.33 -6.88
N LYS A 58 -14.28 3.45 -7.60
CA LYS A 58 -13.70 2.35 -8.38
C LYS A 58 -13.09 1.24 -7.52
N ILE A 59 -12.88 1.45 -6.22
CA ILE A 59 -12.21 0.49 -5.33
C ILE A 59 -13.06 0.12 -4.11
N ARG A 60 -14.37 0.38 -4.17
CA ARG A 60 -15.26 0.29 -3.00
C ARG A 60 -15.21 -1.08 -2.33
N ASP A 61 -15.12 -2.14 -3.12
CA ASP A 61 -14.99 -3.53 -2.67
C ASP A 61 -13.64 -3.82 -1.98
N LEU A 62 -12.60 -3.04 -2.27
CA LEU A 62 -11.26 -3.19 -1.70
C LEU A 62 -11.05 -2.41 -0.40
N ILE A 63 -11.89 -1.40 -0.10
CA ILE A 63 -11.66 -0.44 1.00
C ILE A 63 -11.39 -1.15 2.34
N SER A 64 -12.19 -2.15 2.70
CA SER A 64 -12.00 -2.86 3.98
C SER A 64 -10.65 -3.58 4.07
N ARG A 65 -10.20 -4.18 2.96
CA ARG A 65 -8.86 -4.80 2.87
C ARG A 65 -7.77 -3.73 2.88
N MET A 66 -7.96 -2.62 2.19
CA MET A 66 -7.01 -1.51 2.17
C MET A 66 -6.81 -0.86 3.53
N GLN A 67 -7.86 -0.67 4.33
CA GLN A 67 -7.75 -0.14 5.69
C GLN A 67 -6.90 -1.04 6.60
N LYS A 68 -6.92 -2.35 6.37
CA LYS A 68 -6.14 -3.33 7.15
C LYS A 68 -4.71 -3.47 6.63
N SER A 69 -4.55 -3.62 5.33
CA SER A 69 -3.28 -3.99 4.70
C SER A 69 -2.48 -2.80 4.19
N TRP A 70 -3.10 -1.64 3.97
CA TRP A 70 -2.44 -0.40 3.52
C TRP A 70 -2.90 0.85 4.31
N PRO A 71 -2.91 0.81 5.66
CA PRO A 71 -3.30 1.95 6.48
C PRO A 71 -2.34 3.14 6.34
N SER A 72 -2.89 4.34 6.52
CA SER A 72 -2.07 5.51 6.84
C SER A 72 -1.73 5.51 8.32
N LEU A 73 -0.45 5.71 8.63
CA LEU A 73 0.05 5.84 10.00
C LEU A 73 0.40 7.30 10.34
N SER A 74 0.03 8.26 9.48
CA SER A 74 0.31 9.69 9.68
C SER A 74 -0.73 10.35 10.59
N CYS A 75 -0.31 11.37 11.33
CA CYS A 75 -1.23 12.24 12.06
C CYS A 75 -1.80 13.37 11.18
N PRO A 76 -3.05 13.82 11.43
CA PRO A 76 -4.00 13.22 12.37
C PRO A 76 -4.52 11.86 11.89
N SER A 77 -5.10 11.08 12.82
CA SER A 77 -5.79 9.82 12.51
C SER A 77 -6.75 10.00 11.32
N ASN A 78 -6.65 9.11 10.34
CA ASN A 78 -7.40 9.21 9.09
C ASN A 78 -7.77 7.81 8.53
N ASN A 79 -8.59 7.80 7.48
CA ASN A 79 -9.14 6.59 6.88
C ASN A 79 -8.31 6.05 5.69
N GLY A 80 -7.15 6.65 5.40
CA GLY A 80 -6.25 6.21 4.35
C GLY A 80 -6.52 6.76 2.94
N PHE A 81 -7.68 7.37 2.66
CA PHE A 81 -8.01 7.80 1.29
C PHE A 81 -7.01 8.81 0.70
N SER A 82 -6.52 9.75 1.52
CA SER A 82 -5.51 10.72 1.07
C SER A 82 -4.19 10.06 0.69
N LEU A 83 -3.77 9.04 1.46
CA LEU A 83 -2.59 8.23 1.14
C LEU A 83 -2.80 7.51 -0.19
N TRP A 84 -3.91 6.79 -0.36
CA TRP A 84 -4.14 6.01 -1.57
C TRP A 84 -4.30 6.89 -2.82
N SER A 85 -4.91 8.07 -2.67
CA SER A 85 -4.97 9.06 -3.74
C SER A 85 -3.58 9.54 -4.17
N LEU A 86 -2.68 9.78 -3.20
CA LEU A 86 -1.31 10.18 -3.47
C LEU A 86 -0.51 9.05 -4.13
N GLU A 87 -0.61 7.83 -3.62
CA GLU A 87 0.02 6.62 -4.18
C GLU A 87 -0.44 6.35 -5.61
N TRP A 88 -1.75 6.47 -5.87
CA TRP A 88 -2.28 6.35 -7.23
C TRP A 88 -1.69 7.42 -8.15
N LYS A 89 -1.76 8.69 -7.74
CA LYS A 89 -1.25 9.81 -8.53
C LYS A 89 0.24 9.65 -8.84
N GLN A 90 1.05 9.35 -7.82
CA GLN A 90 2.50 9.29 -7.94
C GLN A 90 2.97 8.03 -8.65
N HIS A 91 2.38 6.87 -8.38
CA HIS A 91 2.92 5.59 -8.83
C HIS A 91 1.93 4.80 -9.70
N GLY A 92 0.66 4.72 -9.31
CA GLY A 92 -0.34 3.93 -10.03
C GLY A 92 -0.60 4.41 -11.45
N THR A 93 -0.62 5.73 -11.68
CA THR A 93 -0.79 6.32 -13.02
C THR A 93 0.31 5.90 -14.00
N CYS A 94 1.49 5.50 -13.51
CA CYS A 94 2.59 5.04 -14.34
C CYS A 94 2.44 3.58 -14.81
N SER A 95 1.45 2.86 -14.30
CA SER A 95 1.09 1.51 -14.76
C SER A 95 -0.27 1.45 -15.46
N GLU A 96 -0.92 2.59 -15.72
CA GLU A 96 -2.32 2.63 -16.14
C GLU A 96 -2.60 1.91 -17.47
N SER A 97 -1.61 1.86 -18.38
CA SER A 97 -1.71 1.12 -19.64
C SER A 97 -1.84 -0.40 -19.47
N VAL A 98 -1.56 -0.93 -18.27
CA VAL A 98 -1.59 -2.36 -17.94
C VAL A 98 -2.53 -2.64 -16.75
N LEU A 99 -2.53 -1.75 -15.75
CA LEU A 99 -3.28 -1.88 -14.50
C LEU A 99 -4.11 -0.62 -14.31
N ASP A 100 -5.42 -0.72 -14.51
CA ASP A 100 -6.33 0.35 -14.11
C ASP A 100 -6.34 0.54 -12.58
N GLN A 101 -7.03 1.57 -12.09
CA GLN A 101 -7.01 1.91 -10.67
C GLN A 101 -7.43 0.75 -9.77
N HIS A 102 -8.50 0.02 -10.12
CA HIS A 102 -8.96 -1.09 -9.30
C HIS A 102 -7.91 -2.21 -9.30
N THR A 103 -7.45 -2.61 -10.49
CA THR A 103 -6.49 -3.70 -10.66
C THR A 103 -5.16 -3.38 -9.98
N TYR A 104 -4.70 -2.13 -9.99
CA TYR A 104 -3.49 -1.69 -9.31
C TYR A 104 -3.56 -1.93 -7.79
N PHE A 105 -4.63 -1.47 -7.13
CA PHE A 105 -4.80 -1.67 -5.69
C PHE A 105 -5.04 -3.14 -5.36
N GLN A 106 -5.83 -3.85 -6.18
CA GLN A 106 -6.07 -5.28 -6.01
C GLN A 106 -4.77 -6.10 -6.13
N TYR A 107 -3.90 -5.73 -7.07
CA TYR A 107 -2.60 -6.34 -7.29
C TYR A 107 -1.69 -6.15 -6.07
N ALA A 108 -1.60 -4.93 -5.53
CA ALA A 108 -0.81 -4.65 -4.34
C ALA A 108 -1.26 -5.49 -3.13
N LEU A 109 -2.58 -5.56 -2.89
CA LEU A 109 -3.16 -6.39 -1.83
C LEU A 109 -2.80 -7.87 -2.01
N ASN A 110 -2.93 -8.39 -3.24
CA ASN A 110 -2.63 -9.79 -3.53
C ASN A 110 -1.14 -10.11 -3.41
N LEU A 111 -0.24 -9.19 -3.77
CA LEU A 111 1.19 -9.36 -3.53
C LEU A 111 1.49 -9.42 -2.03
N LYS A 112 0.88 -8.54 -1.21
CA LYS A 112 1.06 -8.57 0.25
C LYS A 112 0.57 -9.88 0.85
N ASP A 113 -0.58 -10.37 0.42
CA ASP A 113 -1.14 -11.63 0.92
C ASP A 113 -0.21 -12.80 0.58
N LYS A 114 0.28 -12.87 -0.66
CA LYS A 114 1.29 -13.88 -1.06
C LYS A 114 2.58 -13.76 -0.25
N SER A 115 3.12 -12.56 -0.06
CA SER A 115 4.33 -12.35 0.75
C SER A 115 4.14 -12.82 2.20
N ARG A 116 2.95 -12.60 2.79
CA ARG A 116 2.62 -13.10 4.12
C ARG A 116 2.62 -14.62 4.16
N ASP A 117 1.98 -15.28 3.19
CA ASP A 117 1.94 -16.75 3.12
C ASP A 117 3.35 -17.35 2.98
N TRP A 118 4.21 -16.69 2.19
CA TRP A 118 5.62 -17.04 2.10
C TRP A 118 6.34 -16.87 3.44
N ILE A 119 6.18 -15.74 4.13
CA ILE A 119 6.82 -15.52 5.45
C ILE A 119 6.39 -16.59 6.46
N LEU A 120 5.10 -16.92 6.51
CA LEU A 120 4.57 -17.92 7.45
C LEU A 120 5.08 -19.33 7.15
N SER A 121 5.05 -19.74 5.89
CA SER A 121 5.59 -21.06 5.49
C SER A 121 7.08 -21.19 5.79
N TRP A 122 7.87 -20.12 5.62
CA TRP A 122 9.28 -20.12 5.97
C TRP A 122 9.51 -20.19 7.49
N GLY A 123 8.65 -19.54 8.28
CA GLY A 123 8.69 -19.64 9.74
C GLY A 123 8.41 -21.06 10.25
N GLU A 124 7.45 -21.76 9.65
CA GLU A 124 7.12 -23.15 10.00
C GLU A 124 8.22 -24.15 9.61
N MET A 125 9.05 -23.84 8.60
CA MET A 125 10.18 -24.71 8.21
C MET A 125 11.42 -24.54 9.09
N GLN A 126 11.43 -23.59 10.03
CA GLN A 126 12.55 -23.32 10.93
C GLN A 126 12.28 -23.67 12.40
N PHE A 127 11.12 -24.26 12.71
CA PHE A 127 10.77 -24.77 14.04
C PHE A 127 10.13 -26.15 13.99
#